data_AF-A0A1F3V4B5-F1
#
_entry.id   AF-A0A1F3V4B5-F1
#
_cell.length_a   1.000
_cell.length_b   1.000
_cell.length_c   1.000
_cell.angle_alpha   90.00
_cell.angle_beta   90.00
_cell.angle_gamma   90.00
#
_symmetry.space_group_name_H-M   'P 1'
#
loop_
_entity.id
_entity.type
_entity.pdbx_description
1 polymer ?
#
loop_
_entity_poly.entity_id
_entity_poly.type
_entity_poly.pdbx_seq_one_letter_code
_entity_poly.pdbx_strand_id
1 'polypeptide(L)'
;MIDEDERQFKKGLAYAMSLLSRRDYSKVKLSQKLLNKGLERSLVDKIIAHMNDAGIYQEDNYTMAKIRLLVKRNLSVTLIKKTLAAEGITVTIEKINTVFSDCNISSKDQILSIISKSIRTNGIDSATIPSAMRNKIIVALVTKGHSFSSFRSFLQEIPFCSDEIWSDNGDYNFDDSHSADV
;
A
#
# COMPACT_ATOMS: atom_id res chain seq x y z
N MET A 1 -42.81 6.30 -15.66
CA MET A 1 -41.61 5.58 -15.17
C MET A 1 -40.35 6.45 -15.12
N ILE A 2 -40.20 7.46 -15.98
CA ILE A 2 -39.00 8.33 -16.06
C ILE A 2 -38.73 9.11 -14.74
N ASP A 3 -39.77 9.48 -13.98
CA ASP A 3 -39.63 10.32 -12.77
C ASP A 3 -38.96 9.61 -11.57
N GLU A 4 -39.10 8.29 -11.45
CA GLU A 4 -38.52 7.54 -10.33
C GLU A 4 -37.02 7.30 -10.53
N ASP A 5 -36.61 6.92 -11.74
CA ASP A 5 -35.19 6.72 -12.07
C ASP A 5 -34.40 8.03 -11.92
N GLU A 6 -34.98 9.16 -12.34
CA GLU A 6 -34.37 10.48 -12.16
C GLU A 6 -34.26 10.86 -10.68
N ARG A 7 -35.29 10.55 -9.88
CA ARG A 7 -35.28 10.77 -8.43
C ARG A 7 -34.23 9.92 -7.73
N GLN A 8 -34.08 8.65 -8.10
CA GLN A 8 -33.05 7.77 -7.56
C GLN A 8 -31.66 8.20 -7.97
N PHE A 9 -31.47 8.64 -9.23
CA PHE A 9 -30.22 9.22 -9.69
C PHE A 9 -29.80 10.42 -8.84
N LYS A 10 -30.69 11.40 -8.65
CA LYS A 10 -30.40 12.61 -7.85
C LYS A 10 -30.04 12.26 -6.40
N LYS A 11 -30.79 11.35 -5.77
CA LYS A 11 -30.50 10.87 -4.40
C LYS A 11 -29.16 10.14 -4.32
N GLY A 12 -28.87 9.27 -5.29
CA GLY A 12 -27.61 8.53 -5.38
C GLY A 12 -26.41 9.46 -5.59
N LEU A 13 -26.53 10.44 -6.47
CA LEU A 13 -25.51 11.46 -6.72
C LEU A 13 -25.24 12.30 -5.46
N ALA A 14 -26.29 12.78 -4.79
CA ALA A 14 -26.15 13.53 -3.54
C ALA A 14 -25.44 12.71 -2.46
N TYR A 15 -25.78 11.42 -2.35
CA TYR A 15 -25.11 10.51 -1.43
C TYR A 15 -23.64 10.28 -1.80
N ALA A 16 -23.33 10.06 -3.08
CA ALA A 16 -21.96 9.91 -3.57
C ALA A 16 -21.10 11.16 -3.28
N MET A 17 -21.64 12.36 -3.52
CA MET A 17 -20.98 13.62 -3.16
C MET A 17 -20.75 13.72 -1.64
N SER A 18 -21.71 13.30 -0.81
CA SER A 18 -21.55 13.28 0.64
C SER A 18 -20.47 12.30 1.13
N LEU A 19 -20.24 11.22 0.38
CA LEU A 19 -19.19 10.27 0.67
C LEU A 19 -17.82 10.90 0.36
N LEU A 20 -17.66 11.43 -0.85
CA LEU A 20 -16.42 12.04 -1.31
C LEU A 20 -16.04 13.30 -0.52
N SER A 21 -17.02 14.06 -0.02
CA SER A 21 -16.73 15.22 0.84
C SER A 21 -16.07 14.87 2.17
N ARG A 22 -16.18 13.62 2.62
CA ARG A 22 -15.59 13.14 3.89
C ARG A 22 -14.24 12.47 3.67
N ARG A 23 -14.07 11.75 2.57
CA ARG A 23 -12.83 11.07 2.18
C ARG A 23 -12.90 10.58 0.74
N ASP A 24 -11.74 10.42 0.13
CA ASP A 24 -11.63 9.79 -1.18
C ASP A 24 -11.92 8.29 -1.10
N TYR A 25 -12.54 7.77 -2.15
CA TYR A 25 -12.81 6.35 -2.34
C TYR A 25 -12.25 5.90 -3.69
N SER A 26 -11.83 4.64 -3.81
CA SER A 26 -11.63 4.01 -5.11
C SER A 26 -12.98 3.75 -5.79
N LYS A 27 -12.97 3.47 -7.10
CA LYS A 27 -14.21 3.24 -7.86
C LYS A 27 -14.94 2.04 -7.28
N VAL A 28 -14.21 0.96 -7.02
CA VAL A 28 -14.75 -0.27 -6.40
C VAL A 28 -15.43 0.03 -5.06
N LYS A 29 -14.77 0.79 -4.19
CA LYS A 29 -15.33 1.13 -2.86
C LYS A 29 -16.54 2.06 -2.96
N LEU A 30 -16.49 3.05 -3.85
CA LEU A 30 -17.61 3.97 -4.07
C LEU A 30 -18.82 3.23 -4.65
N SER A 31 -18.60 2.39 -5.68
CA SER A 31 -19.62 1.51 -6.25
C SER A 31 -20.25 0.64 -5.17
N GLN A 32 -19.44 -0.03 -4.33
CA GLN A 32 -19.97 -0.88 -3.26
C GLN A 32 -20.81 -0.09 -2.26
N LYS A 33 -20.42 1.15 -1.92
CA LYS A 33 -21.20 1.99 -1.01
C LYS A 33 -22.55 2.40 -1.61
N LEU A 34 -22.61 2.63 -2.92
CA LEU A 34 -23.85 2.94 -3.62
C LEU A 34 -24.74 1.70 -3.78
N LEU A 35 -24.18 0.54 -4.11
CA LEU A 35 -24.90 -0.74 -4.15
C LEU A 35 -25.49 -1.09 -2.78
N ASN A 36 -24.70 -0.95 -1.70
CA ASN A 36 -25.18 -1.18 -0.34
C ASN A 36 -26.27 -0.18 0.10
N LYS A 37 -26.45 0.92 -0.62
CA LYS A 37 -27.55 1.88 -0.41
C LYS A 37 -28.86 1.41 -1.08
N GLY A 38 -28.82 0.31 -1.85
CA GLY A 38 -29.95 -0.24 -2.57
C GLY A 38 -30.08 0.27 -4.01
N LEU A 39 -29.07 0.95 -4.56
CA LEU A 39 -29.07 1.39 -5.96
C LEU A 39 -28.74 0.23 -6.89
N GLU A 40 -29.42 0.17 -8.04
CA GLU A 40 -29.12 -0.81 -9.09
C GLU A 40 -27.76 -0.52 -9.74
N ARG A 41 -27.09 -1.57 -10.23
CA ARG A 41 -25.76 -1.47 -10.83
C ARG A 41 -25.70 -0.48 -11.99
N SER A 42 -26.69 -0.52 -12.89
CA SER A 42 -26.78 0.41 -14.03
C SER A 42 -26.80 1.88 -13.59
N LEU A 43 -27.55 2.18 -12.53
CA LEU A 43 -27.66 3.51 -11.95
C LEU A 43 -26.36 3.95 -11.25
N VAL A 44 -25.69 3.03 -10.54
CA VAL A 44 -24.37 3.27 -9.93
C VAL A 44 -23.35 3.63 -11.00
N ASP A 45 -23.27 2.86 -12.09
CA ASP A 45 -22.34 3.11 -13.19
C ASP A 45 -22.64 4.47 -13.85
N LYS A 46 -23.92 4.83 -14.02
CA LYS A 46 -24.35 6.15 -14.53
C LYS A 46 -23.95 7.30 -13.61
N ILE A 47 -24.10 7.16 -12.30
CA ILE A 47 -23.71 8.19 -11.31
C ILE A 47 -22.19 8.40 -11.36
N ILE A 48 -21.41 7.32 -11.34
CA ILE A 48 -19.95 7.41 -11.36
C ILE A 48 -19.45 8.02 -12.68
N ALA A 49 -20.05 7.64 -13.81
CA ALA A 49 -19.74 8.25 -15.10
C ALA A 49 -20.01 9.76 -15.07
N HIS A 50 -21.19 10.17 -14.61
CA HIS A 50 -21.55 11.60 -14.49
C HIS A 50 -20.57 12.38 -13.60
N MET A 51 -20.12 11.79 -12.49
CA MET A 51 -19.15 12.42 -11.60
C MET A 51 -17.74 12.52 -12.22
N ASN A 52 -17.33 11.52 -13.01
CA ASN A 52 -16.08 11.57 -13.77
C ASN A 52 -16.15 12.67 -14.84
N ASP A 53 -17.23 12.72 -15.61
CA ASP A 53 -17.42 13.69 -16.70
C ASP A 53 -17.48 15.12 -16.16
N ALA A 54 -18.07 15.31 -14.98
CA ALA A 54 -18.10 16.60 -14.28
C ALA A 54 -16.78 16.97 -13.57
N GLY A 55 -15.76 16.10 -13.60
CA GLY A 55 -14.48 16.31 -12.92
C GLY A 55 -14.55 16.24 -11.39
N ILE A 56 -15.66 15.77 -10.82
CA ILE A 56 -15.89 15.65 -9.37
C ILE A 56 -15.17 14.43 -8.81
N TYR A 57 -15.14 13.34 -9.58
CA TYR A 57 -14.48 12.09 -9.22
C TYR A 57 -13.37 11.80 -10.23
N GLN A 58 -12.18 11.48 -9.74
CA GLN A 58 -11.04 11.10 -10.57
C GLN A 58 -10.26 10.00 -9.84
N GLU A 59 -10.36 8.76 -10.34
CA GLU A 59 -9.73 7.59 -9.72
C GLU A 59 -8.20 7.71 -9.64
N ASP A 60 -7.60 8.41 -10.60
CA ASP A 60 -6.17 8.72 -10.62
C ASP A 60 -5.75 9.53 -9.39
N ASN A 61 -6.57 10.48 -8.92
CA ASN A 61 -6.25 11.28 -7.74
C ASN A 61 -6.19 10.41 -6.48
N TYR A 62 -7.19 9.54 -6.29
CA TYR A 62 -7.18 8.55 -5.20
C TYR A 62 -5.94 7.65 -5.29
N THR A 63 -5.67 7.13 -6.48
CA THR A 63 -4.55 6.22 -6.73
C THR A 63 -3.21 6.87 -6.37
N MET A 64 -2.97 8.11 -6.83
CA MET A 64 -1.75 8.85 -6.55
C MET A 64 -1.60 9.19 -5.06
N ALA A 65 -2.67 9.65 -4.41
CA ALA A 65 -2.67 9.91 -2.98
C ALA A 65 -2.38 8.64 -2.17
N LYS A 66 -2.95 7.50 -2.58
CA LYS A 66 -2.72 6.21 -1.96
C LYS A 66 -1.29 5.72 -2.15
N ILE A 67 -0.72 5.82 -3.35
CA ILE A 67 0.70 5.47 -3.58
C ILE A 67 1.59 6.31 -2.68
N ARG A 68 1.41 7.64 -2.63
CA ARG A 68 2.19 8.54 -1.75
C ARG A 68 2.12 8.11 -0.28
N LEU A 69 0.93 7.74 0.19
CA LEU A 69 0.75 7.22 1.55
C LEU A 69 1.55 5.93 1.78
N LEU A 70 1.52 4.99 0.84
CA LEU A 70 2.21 3.70 0.97
C LEU A 70 3.74 3.87 0.88
N VAL A 71 4.22 4.78 0.02
CA VAL A 71 5.64 5.17 -0.07
C VAL A 71 6.11 5.72 1.27
N LYS A 72 5.37 6.66 1.87
CA LYS A 72 5.66 7.22 3.21
C LYS A 72 5.60 6.18 4.34
N ARG A 73 4.94 5.04 4.11
CA ARG A 73 4.88 3.89 5.03
C ARG A 73 6.02 2.88 4.82
N ASN A 74 6.99 3.23 3.96
CA ASN A 74 8.18 2.45 3.58
C ASN A 74 7.87 1.12 2.89
N LEU A 75 6.74 1.00 2.17
CA LEU A 75 6.46 -0.19 1.38
C LEU A 75 7.28 -0.18 0.09
N SER A 76 7.73 -1.36 -0.33
CA SER A 76 8.39 -1.54 -1.62
C SER A 76 7.43 -1.36 -2.79
N VAL A 77 7.98 -1.03 -3.96
CA VAL A 77 7.23 -0.85 -5.22
C VAL A 77 6.34 -2.06 -5.52
N THR A 78 6.89 -3.27 -5.39
CA THR A 78 6.16 -4.53 -5.63
C THR A 78 5.00 -4.71 -4.65
N LEU A 79 5.21 -4.43 -3.38
CA LEU A 79 4.15 -4.55 -2.38
C LEU A 79 3.07 -3.48 -2.55
N ILE A 80 3.44 -2.26 -2.96
CA ILE A 80 2.49 -1.20 -3.32
C ILE A 80 1.59 -1.67 -4.46
N LYS A 81 2.16 -2.22 -5.53
CA LYS A 81 1.39 -2.75 -6.66
C LYS A 81 0.42 -3.84 -6.23
N LYS A 82 0.89 -4.82 -5.42
CA LYS A 82 0.03 -5.88 -4.87
C LYS A 82 -1.09 -5.32 -3.98
N THR A 83 -0.78 -4.35 -3.12
CA THR A 83 -1.75 -3.71 -2.22
C THR A 83 -2.85 -2.99 -3.00
N LEU A 84 -2.49 -2.29 -4.08
CA LEU A 84 -3.45 -1.58 -4.93
C LEU A 84 -4.31 -2.55 -5.75
N ALA A 85 -3.71 -3.61 -6.30
CA ALA A 85 -4.43 -4.65 -7.02
C ALA A 85 -5.49 -5.34 -6.14
N ALA A 86 -5.17 -5.59 -4.86
CA ALA A 86 -6.14 -6.13 -3.89
C ALA A 86 -7.31 -5.17 -3.58
N GLU A 87 -7.14 -3.86 -3.80
CA GLU A 87 -8.23 -2.87 -3.74
C GLU A 87 -8.96 -2.68 -5.08
N GLY A 88 -8.61 -3.48 -6.10
CA GLY A 88 -9.17 -3.39 -7.45
C GLY A 88 -8.60 -2.25 -8.30
N ILE A 89 -7.41 -1.74 -7.95
CA ILE A 89 -6.73 -0.65 -8.68
C ILE A 89 -5.56 -1.22 -9.45
N THR A 90 -5.64 -1.09 -10.78
CA THR A 90 -4.55 -1.48 -11.68
C THR A 90 -3.61 -0.30 -11.86
N VAL A 91 -2.33 -0.48 -11.53
CA VAL A 91 -1.28 0.53 -11.73
C VAL A 91 0.00 -0.11 -12.25
N THR A 92 0.74 0.63 -13.07
CA THR A 92 2.03 0.19 -13.60
C THR A 92 3.17 0.48 -12.63
N ILE A 93 4.29 -0.21 -12.80
CA ILE A 93 5.48 -0.02 -11.94
C ILE A 93 6.08 1.38 -12.18
N GLU A 94 6.05 1.85 -13.43
CA GLU A 94 6.55 3.15 -13.86
C GLU A 94 5.81 4.27 -13.14
N LYS A 95 4.47 4.19 -13.04
CA LYS A 95 3.67 5.18 -12.33
C LYS A 95 4.02 5.23 -10.84
N ILE A 96 4.25 4.08 -10.21
CA ILE A 96 4.70 4.02 -8.82
C ILE A 96 6.09 4.69 -8.70
N ASN A 97 7.03 4.37 -9.59
CA ASN A 97 8.38 4.94 -9.59
C ASN A 97 8.38 6.47 -9.81
N THR A 98 7.46 7.01 -10.61
CA THR A 98 7.25 8.46 -10.70
C THR A 98 6.91 9.05 -9.34
N VAL A 99 6.02 8.42 -8.58
CA VAL A 99 5.66 8.90 -7.22
C VAL A 99 6.83 8.80 -6.24
N PHE A 100 7.66 7.76 -6.33
CA PHE A 100 8.90 7.67 -5.54
C PHE A 100 9.82 8.86 -5.84
N SER A 101 9.97 9.18 -7.13
CA SER A 101 10.77 10.31 -7.61
C SER A 101 10.20 11.65 -7.13
N ASP A 102 8.89 11.85 -7.24
CA ASP A 102 8.18 13.05 -6.75
C ASP A 102 8.35 13.24 -5.24
N CYS A 103 8.41 12.15 -4.48
CA CYS A 103 8.61 12.19 -3.03
C CYS A 103 10.09 12.33 -2.64
N ASN A 104 11.01 12.26 -3.60
CA ASN A 104 12.46 12.18 -3.38
C ASN A 104 12.85 11.07 -2.38
N ILE A 105 12.27 9.88 -2.56
CA ILE A 105 12.53 8.71 -1.72
C ILE A 105 13.09 7.59 -2.60
N SER A 106 14.25 7.05 -2.23
CA SER A 106 14.82 5.85 -2.84
C SER A 106 14.51 4.59 -2.02
N SER A 107 14.71 3.41 -2.63
CA SER A 107 14.64 2.13 -1.92
C SER A 107 15.62 2.07 -0.74
N LYS A 108 16.83 2.62 -0.93
CA LYS A 108 17.85 2.76 0.12
C LYS A 108 17.32 3.57 1.30
N ASP A 109 16.66 4.71 1.05
CA ASP A 109 16.11 5.56 2.11
C ASP A 109 15.03 4.84 2.91
N GLN A 110 14.16 4.07 2.23
CA GLN A 110 13.14 3.28 2.91
C GLN A 110 13.76 2.21 3.82
N ILE A 111 14.76 1.48 3.33
CA ILE A 111 15.47 0.44 4.11
C ILE A 111 16.11 1.06 5.36
N LEU A 112 16.88 2.13 5.21
CA LEU A 112 17.51 2.83 6.32
C LEU A 112 16.48 3.40 7.32
N SER A 113 15.35 3.90 6.82
CA SER A 113 14.23 4.38 7.64
C SER A 113 13.61 3.25 8.48
N ILE A 114 13.44 2.04 7.91
CA ILE A 114 12.92 0.88 8.63
C ILE A 114 13.91 0.40 9.70
N ILE A 115 15.19 0.31 9.36
CA ILE A 115 16.27 -0.11 10.27
C ILE A 115 16.33 0.85 11.47
N SER A 116 16.51 2.15 11.21
CA SER A 116 16.61 3.17 12.25
C SER A 116 15.37 3.24 13.14
N LYS A 117 14.17 3.11 12.56
CA LYS A 117 12.92 3.06 13.32
C LYS A 117 12.86 1.84 14.23
N SER A 118 13.28 0.66 13.74
CA SER A 118 13.29 -0.56 14.52
C SER A 118 14.20 -0.40 15.74
N ILE A 119 15.43 0.11 15.55
CA ILE A 119 16.41 0.35 16.62
C ILE A 119 15.86 1.32 17.66
N ARG A 120 15.39 2.50 17.21
CA ARG A 120 14.85 3.55 18.10
C ARG A 120 13.65 3.07 18.93
N THR A 121 12.73 2.31 18.32
CA THR A 121 11.51 1.86 19.00
C THR A 121 11.80 0.87 20.12
N ASN A 122 12.95 0.17 20.07
CA ASN A 122 13.37 -0.76 21.12
C ASN A 122 14.26 -0.09 22.18
N GLY A 123 14.43 1.25 22.14
CA GLY A 123 15.19 1.99 23.15
C GLY A 123 16.68 1.64 23.20
N ILE A 124 17.25 1.17 22.09
CA ILE A 124 18.64 0.74 22.03
C ILE A 124 19.50 1.99 21.80
N ASP A 125 20.20 2.41 22.85
CA ASP A 125 21.22 3.47 22.82
C ASP A 125 22.58 2.86 23.20
N SER A 126 23.05 1.93 22.36
CA SER A 126 24.28 1.18 22.59
C SER A 126 25.14 1.22 21.34
N ALA A 127 26.46 1.31 21.55
CA ALA A 127 27.47 1.18 20.50
C ALA A 127 27.41 -0.19 19.81
N THR A 128 26.75 -1.17 20.41
CA THR A 128 26.55 -2.51 19.87
C THR A 128 25.10 -2.96 20.05
N ILE A 129 24.49 -3.45 18.98
CA ILE A 129 23.06 -3.81 18.94
C ILE A 129 22.87 -5.30 19.30
N PRO A 130 21.94 -5.67 20.19
CA PRO A 130 21.67 -7.08 20.51
C PRO A 130 21.40 -7.93 19.25
N SER A 131 21.94 -9.15 19.19
CA SER A 131 21.78 -10.08 18.06
C SER A 131 20.31 -10.39 17.74
N ALA A 132 19.46 -10.52 18.77
CA ALA A 132 18.01 -10.71 18.64
C ALA A 132 17.31 -9.59 17.85
N MET A 133 17.91 -8.39 17.80
CA MET A 133 17.37 -7.26 17.04
C MET A 133 17.49 -7.46 15.54
N ARG A 134 18.49 -8.24 15.08
CA ARG A 134 18.69 -8.55 13.66
C ARG A 134 17.43 -9.17 13.05
N ASN A 135 16.87 -10.19 13.71
CA ASN A 135 15.65 -10.86 13.24
C ASN A 135 14.44 -9.92 13.22
N LYS A 136 14.30 -9.04 14.23
CA LYS A 136 13.23 -8.03 14.25
C LYS A 136 13.33 -7.08 13.06
N ILE A 137 14.55 -6.63 12.72
CA ILE A 137 14.80 -5.76 11.57
C ILE A 137 14.48 -6.50 10.25
N ILE A 138 14.93 -7.75 10.10
CA ILE A 138 14.65 -8.58 8.92
C ILE A 138 13.13 -8.73 8.72
N VAL A 139 12.40 -9.12 9.77
CA VAL A 139 10.93 -9.26 9.71
C VAL A 139 10.29 -7.91 9.33
N ALA A 140 10.73 -6.80 9.90
CA ALA A 140 10.21 -5.48 9.55
C ALA A 140 10.47 -5.11 8.07
N LEU A 141 11.61 -5.48 7.50
CA LEU A 141 11.93 -5.22 6.09
C LEU A 141 11.13 -6.13 5.13
N VAL A 142 11.04 -7.42 5.45
CA VAL A 142 10.32 -8.42 4.64
C VAL A 142 8.82 -8.14 4.63
N THR A 143 8.23 -7.81 5.78
CA THR A 143 6.80 -7.42 5.86
C THR A 143 6.49 -6.12 5.11
N LYS A 144 7.51 -5.32 4.81
CA LYS A 144 7.43 -4.12 3.95
C LYS A 144 7.73 -4.41 2.48
N GLY A 145 8.00 -5.68 2.14
CA GLY A 145 8.18 -6.16 0.79
C GLY A 145 9.57 -5.94 0.21
N HIS A 146 10.57 -5.64 1.04
CA HIS A 146 11.97 -5.54 0.59
C HIS A 146 12.59 -6.94 0.55
N SER A 147 13.34 -7.25 -0.51
CA SER A 147 14.02 -8.55 -0.65
C SER A 147 15.27 -8.61 0.22
N PHE A 148 15.62 -9.78 0.74
CA PHE A 148 16.84 -9.95 1.54
C PHE A 148 18.10 -9.48 0.81
N SER A 149 18.19 -9.76 -0.50
CA SER A 149 19.27 -9.28 -1.37
C SER A 149 19.42 -7.76 -1.39
N SER A 150 18.32 -7.01 -1.27
CA SER A 150 18.34 -5.54 -1.33
C SER A 150 18.88 -4.89 -0.05
N PHE A 151 18.76 -5.55 1.11
CA PHE A 151 19.13 -4.97 2.39
C PHE A 151 20.28 -5.68 3.12
N ARG A 152 20.81 -6.79 2.58
CA ARG A 152 21.86 -7.60 3.22
C ARG A 152 23.11 -6.79 3.58
N SER A 153 23.61 -5.95 2.67
CA SER A 153 24.80 -5.13 2.91
C SER A 153 24.60 -4.17 4.08
N PHE A 154 23.44 -3.53 4.17
CA PHE A 154 23.10 -2.62 5.27
C PHE A 154 23.09 -3.33 6.63
N LEU A 155 22.71 -4.62 6.68
CA LEU A 155 22.76 -5.39 7.92
C LEU A 155 24.18 -5.82 8.31
N GLN A 156 25.12 -5.89 7.36
CA GLN A 156 26.52 -6.22 7.64
C GLN A 156 27.28 -5.02 8.23
N GLU A 157 26.85 -3.80 7.90
CA GLU A 157 27.43 -2.56 8.44
C GLU A 157 27.01 -2.25 9.88
N ILE A 158 25.97 -2.93 10.40
CA ILE A 158 25.47 -2.70 11.76
C ILE A 158 26.31 -3.51 12.76
N PRO A 159 26.88 -2.88 13.81
CA PRO A 159 27.65 -3.56 14.83
C PRO A 159 26.71 -4.31 15.77
N PHE A 160 26.30 -5.52 15.39
CA PHE A 160 25.57 -6.41 16.29
C PHE A 160 26.51 -7.04 17.32
N CYS A 161 26.03 -7.31 18.53
CA CYS A 161 26.80 -8.03 19.54
C CYS A 161 27.16 -9.39 18.96
N SER A 162 28.45 -9.69 18.91
CA SER A 162 28.91 -11.05 18.69
C SER A 162 28.43 -11.89 19.87
N ASP A 163 27.48 -12.79 19.61
CA ASP A 163 27.60 -14.21 19.95
C ASP A 163 26.31 -14.95 19.52
N GLU A 164 26.39 -15.54 18.33
CA GLU A 164 26.14 -16.96 18.08
C GLU A 164 26.57 -17.23 16.63
N ILE A 165 27.37 -18.27 16.49
CA ILE A 165 27.96 -18.76 15.24
C ILE A 165 26.83 -18.93 14.21
N TRP A 166 26.95 -18.25 13.08
CA TRP A 166 26.26 -18.65 11.86
C TRP A 166 26.69 -20.09 11.55
N SER A 167 25.84 -21.07 11.82
CA SER A 167 25.86 -22.28 11.01
C SER A 167 25.08 -21.95 9.74
N ASP A 168 25.72 -22.08 8.59
CA ASP A 168 25.13 -21.93 7.25
C ASP A 168 24.03 -22.97 6.94
N ASN A 169 23.44 -23.62 7.95
CA ASN A 169 22.49 -24.73 7.83
C ASN A 169 21.09 -24.35 8.31
N GLY A 170 20.62 -23.17 7.93
CA GLY A 170 19.25 -22.74 8.16
C GLY A 170 18.61 -22.40 6.83
N ASP A 171 18.15 -23.42 6.10
CA ASP A 171 17.25 -23.28 4.97
C ASP A 171 16.11 -22.33 5.36
N TYR A 172 16.22 -21.07 4.97
CA TYR A 172 15.05 -20.25 4.75
C TYR A 172 14.41 -20.79 3.47
N ASN A 173 13.67 -21.88 3.61
CA ASN A 173 12.64 -22.27 2.66
C ASN A 173 11.60 -21.15 2.66
N PHE A 174 11.85 -20.14 1.84
CA PHE A 174 10.79 -19.28 1.34
C PHE A 174 10.02 -20.15 0.35
N ASP A 175 9.05 -20.92 0.88
CA ASP A 175 8.14 -21.69 0.06
C ASP A 175 7.35 -20.69 -0.80
N ASP A 176 7.83 -20.54 -2.03
CA ASP A 176 7.25 -19.74 -3.09
C ASP A 176 6.14 -20.60 -3.73
N SER A 177 5.09 -20.89 -2.95
CA SER A 177 3.87 -21.51 -3.45
C SER A 177 2.73 -20.50 -3.41
N HIS A 178 2.68 -19.67 -4.45
CA HIS A 178 1.39 -19.35 -5.04
C HIS A 178 0.87 -20.64 -5.69
N SER A 179 -0.01 -21.37 -5.01
CA SER A 179 -1.08 -22.08 -5.69
C SER A 179 -2.38 -21.36 -5.37
N ALA A 180 -2.91 -20.76 -6.44
CA ALA A 180 -4.32 -20.50 -6.56
C ALA A 180 -5.10 -21.76 -6.19
N ASP A 181 -6.22 -21.61 -5.49
CA ASP A 181 -7.39 -22.39 -5.86
C ASP A 181 -8.67 -21.65 -5.48
N VAL A 182 -9.63 -21.91 -6.36
CA VAL A 182 -11.00 -21.42 -6.49
C VAL A 182 -11.90 -21.99 -5.41
#